data_AF-A0A357KRX1-F1
#
_entry.id   AF-A0A357KRX1-F1
#
_cell.length_a   1.000
_cell.length_b   1.000
_cell.length_c   1.000
_cell.angle_alpha   90.00
_cell.angle_beta   90.00
_cell.angle_gamma   90.00
#
_symmetry.space_group_name_H-M   'P 1'
#
loop_
_entity.id
_entity.type
_entity.pdbx_description
1 polymer ?
#
loop_
_entity_poly.entity_id
_entity_poly.type
_entity_poly.pdbx_seq_one_letter_code
_entity_poly.pdbx_strand_id
1 'polypeptide(L)'
;MLSKEETAILIRARRIQKEKNIPEDASVSSICDIAGVARKTGYKWDEVLQRKLADTSTVPVEIETEYEKLKKEIEQLKHENEGLHLAWEIHDVEKILAKKKDITNVNRRKRR
;
A
#
# COMPACT_ATOMS: atom_id res chain seq x y z
N MET A 1 -6.57 -29.68 -1.71
CA MET A 1 -5.22 -29.08 -1.85
C MET A 1 -5.15 -27.90 -0.89
N LEU A 2 -4.00 -27.66 -0.25
CA LEU A 2 -3.81 -26.50 0.63
C LEU A 2 -3.90 -25.20 -0.17
N SER A 3 -4.57 -24.19 0.38
CA SER A 3 -4.59 -22.84 -0.19
C SER A 3 -3.21 -22.19 -0.08
N LYS A 4 -2.97 -21.12 -0.86
CA LYS A 4 -1.73 -20.35 -0.76
C LYS A 4 -1.54 -19.77 0.64
N GLU A 5 -2.62 -19.33 1.27
CA GLU A 5 -2.63 -18.75 2.62
C GLU A 5 -2.35 -19.81 3.68
N GLU A 6 -3.02 -20.97 3.61
CA GLU A 6 -2.76 -22.09 4.51
C GLU A 6 -1.30 -22.55 4.41
N THR A 7 -0.76 -22.62 3.19
CA THR A 7 0.65 -22.96 2.95
C THR A 7 1.59 -21.93 3.59
N ALA A 8 1.31 -20.64 3.44
CA ALA A 8 2.11 -19.57 4.04
C ALA A 8 2.06 -19.59 5.57
N ILE A 9 0.87 -19.85 6.16
CA ILE A 9 0.69 -19.99 7.61
C ILE A 9 1.51 -21.17 8.14
N LEU A 10 1.47 -22.33 7.47
CA LEU A 10 2.24 -23.50 7.87
C LEU A 10 3.75 -23.25 7.81
N ILE A 11 4.24 -22.60 6.76
CA ILE A 11 5.66 -22.21 6.64
C ILE A 11 6.07 -21.27 7.77
N ARG A 12 5.21 -20.30 8.12
CA ARG A 12 5.47 -19.36 9.21
C ARG A 12 5.45 -20.07 10.57
N ALA A 13 4.47 -20.93 10.83
CA ALA A 13 4.39 -21.73 12.04
C ALA A 13 5.64 -22.60 12.23
N ARG A 14 6.10 -23.27 11.17
CA ARG A 14 7.32 -24.09 11.16
C ARG A 14 8.57 -23.29 11.55
N ARG A 15 8.66 -22.04 11.11
CA ARG A 15 9.78 -21.14 11.44
C ARG A 15 9.76 -20.74 12.91
N ILE A 16 8.58 -20.36 13.43
CA ILE A 16 8.40 -20.03 14.85
C ILE A 16 8.72 -21.23 15.74
N GLN A 17 8.27 -22.43 15.35
CA GLN A 17 8.60 -23.67 16.07
C GLN A 17 10.11 -23.85 16.20
N LYS A 18 10.86 -23.71 15.09
CA LYS A 18 12.33 -23.82 15.10
C LYS A 18 12.98 -22.74 15.96
N GLU A 19 12.56 -21.48 15.85
CA GLU A 19 13.09 -20.36 16.64
C GLU A 19 12.84 -20.51 18.14
N LYS A 20 11.71 -21.12 18.51
CA LYS A 20 11.30 -21.30 19.91
C LYS A 20 11.64 -22.69 20.46
N ASN A 21 12.36 -23.51 19.71
CA ASN A 21 12.66 -24.90 20.06
C ASN A 21 11.41 -25.71 20.46
N ILE A 22 10.27 -25.43 19.82
CA ILE A 22 9.03 -26.17 20.02
C ILE A 22 9.11 -27.42 19.13
N PRO A 23 8.87 -28.62 19.68
CA PRO A 23 8.92 -29.85 18.89
C PRO A 23 7.86 -29.84 17.78
N GLU A 24 8.18 -30.47 16.66
CA GLU A 24 7.31 -30.43 15.46
C GLU A 24 5.96 -31.13 15.68
N ASP A 25 5.92 -32.11 16.58
CA ASP A 25 4.76 -32.87 17.04
C ASP A 25 4.15 -32.32 18.34
N ALA A 26 4.51 -31.09 18.74
CA ALA A 26 3.96 -30.45 19.92
C ALA A 26 2.43 -30.36 19.85
N SER A 27 1.77 -30.92 20.87
CA SER A 27 0.34 -30.75 21.10
C SER A 27 -0.03 -29.29 21.43
N VAL A 28 -1.29 -28.91 21.25
CA VAL A 28 -1.79 -27.59 21.67
C VAL A 28 -1.54 -27.34 23.16
N SER A 29 -1.65 -28.38 23.99
CA SER A 29 -1.34 -28.29 25.43
C SER A 29 0.11 -27.89 25.67
N SER A 30 1.06 -28.60 25.07
CA SER A 30 2.48 -28.31 25.25
C SER A 30 2.87 -26.93 24.67
N ILE A 31 2.23 -26.50 23.58
CA ILE A 31 2.41 -25.14 23.05
C ILE A 31 1.93 -24.09 24.06
N CYS A 32 0.75 -24.30 24.65
CA CYS A 32 0.20 -23.38 25.66
C CYS A 32 1.05 -23.37 26.94
N ASP A 33 1.57 -24.52 27.37
CA ASP A 33 2.44 -24.65 28.54
C ASP A 33 3.77 -23.91 28.33
N ILE A 34 4.40 -24.07 27.15
CA ILE A 34 5.62 -23.32 26.76
C ILE A 34 5.35 -21.82 26.71
N ALA A 35 4.16 -21.42 26.23
CA ALA A 35 3.74 -20.03 26.19
C ALA A 35 3.30 -19.46 27.55
N GLY A 36 3.22 -20.28 28.61
CA GLY A 36 2.80 -19.87 29.95
C GLY A 36 1.33 -19.44 30.02
N VAL A 37 0.47 -19.99 29.15
CA VAL A 37 -0.95 -19.62 29.07
C VAL A 37 -1.86 -20.83 29.25
N ALA A 38 -3.04 -20.60 29.81
CA ALA A 38 -4.07 -21.62 29.84
C ALA A 38 -4.59 -21.91 28.42
N ARG A 39 -4.90 -23.19 28.14
CA ARG A 39 -5.46 -23.62 26.84
C ARG A 39 -6.67 -22.81 26.40
N LYS A 40 -7.58 -22.48 27.33
CA LYS A 40 -8.77 -21.66 27.05
C LYS A 40 -8.39 -20.28 26.51
N THR A 41 -7.33 -19.68 27.04
CA THR A 41 -6.80 -18.40 26.55
C THR A 41 -6.17 -18.56 25.18
N GLY A 42 -5.42 -19.65 24.96
CA GLY A 42 -4.84 -19.99 23.65
C GLY A 42 -5.89 -20.11 22.55
N TYR A 43 -6.96 -20.88 22.77
CA TYR A 43 -8.06 -21.01 21.81
C TYR A 43 -8.80 -19.68 21.59
N LYS A 44 -8.99 -18.87 22.65
CA LYS A 44 -9.58 -17.54 22.49
C LYS A 44 -8.73 -16.63 21.60
N TRP A 45 -7.40 -16.74 21.67
CA TRP A 45 -6.51 -16.00 20.77
C TRP A 45 -6.59 -16.49 19.33
N ASP A 46 -6.70 -17.80 19.11
CA ASP A 46 -6.92 -18.38 17.78
C ASP A 46 -8.25 -17.88 17.18
N GLU A 47 -9.35 -17.91 17.92
CA GLU A 47 -10.65 -17.39 17.46
C GLU A 47 -10.58 -15.91 17.03
N VAL A 48 -9.87 -15.07 17.79
CA VAL A 48 -9.66 -13.66 17.43
C VAL A 48 -8.81 -13.52 16.17
N LEU A 49 -7.79 -14.36 16.01
CA LEU A 49 -6.93 -14.36 14.83
C LEU A 49 -7.70 -14.80 13.58
N GLN A 50 -8.52 -15.85 13.68
CA GLN A 50 -9.38 -16.33 12.60
C GLN A 50 -10.36 -15.24 12.13
N ARG A 51 -10.98 -14.51 13.06
CA ARG A 51 -11.86 -13.38 12.72
C ARG A 51 -11.11 -12.27 11.97
N LYS A 52 -9.90 -11.91 12.41
CA LYS A 52 -9.08 -10.91 11.70
C LYS A 52 -8.68 -11.36 10.30
N LEU A 53 -8.36 -12.64 10.13
CA LEU A 53 -8.03 -13.22 8.82
C LEU A 53 -9.26 -13.24 7.90
N ALA A 54 -10.46 -13.47 8.44
CA ALA A 54 -11.70 -13.37 7.69
C ALA A 54 -12.07 -11.91 7.35
N ASP A 55 -11.91 -10.97 8.28
CA ASP A 55 -12.26 -9.56 8.07
C ASP A 55 -11.35 -8.87 7.05
N THR A 56 -10.09 -9.33 6.93
CA THR A 56 -9.13 -8.78 5.95
C THR A 56 -9.41 -9.18 4.50
N SER A 57 -10.34 -10.11 4.24
CA SER A 57 -10.79 -10.41 2.87
C SER A 57 -11.77 -9.39 2.32
N THR A 58 -12.27 -8.47 3.15
CA THR A 58 -13.25 -7.46 2.74
C THR A 58 -12.53 -6.13 2.66
N VAL A 59 -12.10 -5.73 1.47
CA VAL A 59 -11.81 -4.32 1.22
C VAL A 59 -13.10 -3.57 1.57
N PRO A 60 -13.10 -2.63 2.51
CA PRO A 60 -14.31 -1.88 2.83
C PRO A 60 -14.85 -1.28 1.54
N VAL A 61 -16.14 -1.49 1.24
CA VAL A 61 -16.79 -0.98 0.02
C VAL A 61 -16.52 0.51 -0.18
N GLU A 62 -16.39 1.26 0.91
CA GLU A 62 -15.97 2.66 0.92
C GLU A 62 -14.64 2.88 0.18
N ILE A 63 -13.62 2.06 0.43
CA ILE A 63 -12.29 2.16 -0.21
C ILE A 63 -12.40 1.84 -1.71
N GLU A 64 -13.20 0.87 -2.12
CA GLU A 64 -13.41 0.57 -3.54
C GLU A 64 -14.11 1.72 -4.26
N THR A 65 -15.12 2.32 -3.62
CA THR A 65 -15.83 3.47 -4.18
C THR A 65 -14.94 4.71 -4.26
N GLU A 66 -14.08 4.95 -3.27
CA GLU A 66 -13.10 6.04 -3.29
C GLU A 66 -12.07 5.82 -4.38
N TYR A 67 -11.56 4.58 -4.53
CA TYR A 67 -10.62 4.24 -5.58
C TYR A 67 -11.19 4.52 -6.99
N GLU A 68 -12.42 4.09 -7.26
CA GLU A 68 -13.06 4.32 -8.56
C GLU A 68 -13.38 5.80 -8.82
N LYS A 69 -13.72 6.57 -7.78
CA LYS A 69 -13.88 8.03 -7.90
C LYS A 69 -12.55 8.70 -8.25
N LEU A 70 -11.49 8.40 -7.49
CA LEU A 70 -10.17 9.00 -7.67
C LEU A 70 -9.58 8.67 -9.03
N LYS A 71 -9.81 7.44 -9.52
CA LYS A 71 -9.38 7.00 -10.85
C LYS A 71 -10.00 7.84 -11.97
N LYS A 72 -11.31 8.14 -11.88
CA LYS A 72 -12.01 9.00 -12.85
C LYS A 72 -11.50 10.44 -12.81
N GLU A 73 -11.27 10.97 -11.61
CA GLU A 73 -10.73 12.32 -11.44
C GLU A 73 -9.32 12.47 -12.03
N ILE A 74 -8.46 11.46 -11.83
CA ILE A 74 -7.12 11.43 -12.45
C ILE A 74 -7.21 11.39 -13.97
N GLU A 75 -8.12 10.61 -14.53
CA GLU A 75 -8.31 10.53 -15.98
C GLU A 75 -8.76 11.87 -16.57
N GLN A 76 -9.70 12.55 -15.91
CA GLN A 76 -10.13 13.87 -16.30
C GLN A 76 -9.00 14.90 -16.21
N LEU A 77 -8.26 14.94 -15.09
CA LEU A 77 -7.13 15.87 -14.91
C LEU A 77 -6.00 15.64 -15.92
N LYS A 78 -5.78 14.38 -16.33
CA LYS A 78 -4.82 14.08 -17.40
C LYS A 78 -5.27 14.69 -18.72
N HIS A 79 -6.54 14.50 -19.09
CA HIS A 79 -7.09 15.07 -20.31
C HIS A 79 -7.02 16.61 -20.33
N GLU A 80 -7.37 17.25 -19.22
CA GLU A 80 -7.27 18.71 -19.08
C GLU A 80 -5.82 19.21 -19.20
N ASN A 81 -4.87 18.53 -18.54
CA ASN A 81 -3.45 18.88 -18.63
C ASN A 81 -2.88 18.68 -20.04
N GLU A 82 -3.25 17.62 -20.74
CA GLU A 82 -2.88 17.40 -22.14
C GLU A 82 -3.39 18.55 -23.02
N GLY A 83 -4.63 18.98 -22.82
CA GLY A 83 -5.20 20.15 -23.51
C GLY A 83 -4.43 21.44 -23.21
N LEU A 84 -4.04 21.67 -21.95
CA LEU A 84 -3.23 22.84 -21.56
C LEU A 84 -1.84 22.80 -22.19
N HIS A 85 -1.19 21.64 -22.21
CA HIS A 85 0.10 21.45 -22.87
C HIS A 85 0.01 21.76 -24.36
N LEU A 86 -1.00 21.22 -25.06
CA LEU A 86 -1.22 21.52 -26.48
C LEU A 86 -1.48 23.02 -26.71
N ALA A 87 -2.27 23.66 -25.86
CA ALA A 87 -2.49 25.10 -25.96
C ALA A 87 -1.18 25.89 -25.78
N TRP A 88 -0.33 25.49 -24.83
CA TRP A 88 0.97 26.11 -24.62
C TRP A 88 1.91 25.96 -25.82
N GLU A 89 1.90 24.79 -26.46
CA GLU A 89 2.65 24.53 -27.69
C GLU A 89 2.14 25.39 -28.84
N ILE A 90 0.82 25.42 -29.08
CA ILE A 90 0.20 26.22 -30.15
C ILE A 90 0.52 27.72 -29.98
N HIS A 91 0.48 28.19 -28.73
CA HIS A 91 0.75 29.60 -28.42
C HIS A 91 2.23 29.92 -28.23
N ASP A 92 3.14 28.98 -28.49
CA ASP A 92 4.59 29.15 -28.37
C ASP A 92 4.98 29.75 -27.00
N VAL A 93 4.26 29.39 -25.94
CA VAL A 93 4.39 29.99 -24.60
C VAL A 93 5.82 29.86 -24.09
N GLU A 94 6.47 28.72 -24.34
CA GLU A 94 7.88 28.51 -23.99
C GLU A 94 8.82 29.51 -24.66
N LYS A 95 8.61 29.82 -25.94
CA LYS A 95 9.43 30.82 -26.67
C LYS A 95 9.19 32.22 -26.10
N ILE A 96 7.95 32.54 -25.76
CA ILE A 96 7.60 33.83 -25.13
C ILE A 96 8.27 33.96 -23.75
N LEU A 97 8.23 32.89 -22.94
CA LEU A 97 8.85 32.85 -21.62
C LEU A 97 10.38 32.95 -21.71
N ALA A 98 11.01 32.22 -22.63
CA ALA A 98 12.45 32.29 -22.88
C ALA A 98 12.88 33.71 -23.29
N LYS A 99 12.19 34.31 -24.26
CA LYS A 99 12.46 35.68 -24.71
C LYS A 99 12.31 36.71 -23.59
N LYS A 100 11.27 36.59 -22.75
CA LYS A 100 11.08 37.47 -21.58
C LYS A 100 12.20 37.34 -20.55
N LYS A 101 12.69 36.12 -20.33
CA LYS A 101 13.83 35.84 -19.43
C LYS A 101 15.12 36.47 -19.95
N ASP A 102 15.37 36.42 -21.24
CA ASP A 102 16.54 37.06 -21.85
C ASP A 102 16.49 38.58 -21.74
N ILE A 103 15.31 39.19 -21.99
CA ILE A 103 15.10 40.64 -21.84
C ILE A 103 15.35 41.09 -20.40
N THR A 104 14.82 40.36 -19.41
CA THR A 104 15.02 40.69 -18.00
C THR A 104 16.48 40.57 -17.57
N ASN A 105 17.21 39.58 -18.06
CA ASN A 105 18.65 39.43 -17.80
C ASN A 105 19.49 40.55 -18.44
N VAL A 106 19.20 40.94 -19.68
CA VAL A 106 19.88 42.06 -20.37
C VAL A 106 19.68 43.37 -19.61
N ASN A 107 18.43 43.66 -19.18
CA ASN A 107 18.13 44.87 -18.41
C ASN A 107 18.82 44.90 -17.04
N ARG A 108 18.99 43.73 -16.40
CA ARG A 108 19.70 43.62 -15.13
C ARG A 108 21.22 43.83 -15.29
N ARG A 109 21.81 43.36 -16.39
CA ARG A 109 23.24 43.59 -16.69
C ARG A 109 23.54 45.05 -17.03
N LYS A 110 22.66 45.74 -17.78
CA LYS A 110 22.80 47.18 -18.07
C LYS A 110 22.69 48.10 -16.85
N ARG A 111 22.10 47.61 -15.75
CA ARG A 111 21.96 48.35 -14.48
C ARG A 111 23.12 48.14 -13.50
N ARG A 112 24.09 47.28 -13.83
CA ARG A 112 25.33 47.09 -13.07
C ARG A 112 26.46 47.82 -13.78
#